data_AF-A0A7X3QE85-F1
#
_entry.id   AF-A0A7X3QE85-F1
#
_cell.length_a   1.000
_cell.length_b   1.000
_cell.length_c   1.000
_cell.angle_alpha   90.00
_cell.angle_beta   90.00
_cell.angle_gamma   90.00
#
_symmetry.space_group_name_H-M   'P 1'
#
loop_
_entity.id
_entity.type
_entity.pdbx_description
1 polymer ?
#
loop_
_entity_poly.entity_id
_entity_poly.type
_entity_poly.pdbx_seq_one_letter_code
_entity_poly.pdbx_strand_id
1 'polypeptide(L)' 'MEITVNAPSTWTQPWTAVIEGKSDPSYWQIFEYACHEANYNMTFMLEAARAEDRAAEEQGQR' A
#
# COMPACT_ATOMS: atom_id res chain seq x y z
N MET A 1 -22.70 12.86 -1.64
CA MET A 1 -22.93 12.98 -3.10
C MET A 1 -23.34 11.61 -3.61
N GLU A 2 -24.26 11.55 -4.57
CA GLU A 2 -24.64 10.30 -5.24
C GLU A 2 -23.96 10.23 -6.61
N ILE A 3 -23.39 9.06 -6.93
CA ILE A 3 -22.80 8.78 -8.24
C ILE A 3 -23.45 7.51 -8.79
N THR A 4 -24.05 7.60 -9.97
CA THR A 4 -24.60 6.46 -10.70
C THR A 4 -23.70 6.12 -11.88
N VAL A 5 -23.28 4.86 -11.97
CA VAL A 5 -22.41 4.35 -13.03
C VAL A 5 -23.22 3.49 -14.00
N ASN A 6 -23.33 3.96 -15.24
CA ASN A 6 -24.01 3.27 -16.34
C ASN A 6 -22.97 2.81 -17.38
N ALA A 7 -22.29 1.69 -17.14
CA ALA A 7 -21.38 1.11 -18.14
C ALA A 7 -21.70 -0.38 -18.42
N PRO A 8 -22.60 -0.65 -19.38
CA PRO A 8 -23.04 -2.00 -19.70
C PRO A 8 -21.94 -2.86 -20.36
N SER A 9 -20.88 -2.25 -20.88
CA SER A 9 -19.70 -2.98 -21.38
C SER A 9 -18.85 -3.58 -20.26
N THR A 10 -19.02 -3.10 -19.02
CA THR A 10 -18.19 -3.45 -17.87
C THR A 10 -18.99 -4.18 -16.80
N TRP A 11 -20.27 -3.80 -16.59
CA TRP A 11 -21.14 -4.35 -15.55
C TRP A 11 -22.47 -4.84 -16.14
N THR A 12 -23.04 -5.88 -15.52
CA THR A 12 -24.31 -6.48 -15.96
C THR A 12 -25.54 -5.63 -15.64
N GLN A 13 -25.41 -4.65 -14.75
CA GLN A 13 -26.46 -3.70 -14.40
C GLN A 13 -25.85 -2.38 -13.90
N PRO A 14 -26.55 -1.24 -14.09
CA PRO A 14 -26.20 0.01 -13.44
C PRO A 14 -26.16 -0.12 -11.92
N TRP A 15 -25.30 0.67 -11.29
CA TRP A 15 -25.24 0.74 -9.83
C TRP A 15 -24.95 2.16 -9.38
N THR A 16 -25.33 2.43 -8.13
CA THR A 16 -25.25 3.76 -7.51
C THR A 16 -24.48 3.65 -6.21
N ALA A 17 -23.51 4.54 -6.01
CA ALA A 17 -22.81 4.70 -4.74
C ALA A 17 -23.12 6.05 -4.12
N VAL A 18 -23.29 6.05 -2.80
CA VAL A 18 -23.32 7.27 -2.00
C VAL A 18 -21.93 7.47 -1.42
N ILE A 19 -21.31 8.58 -1.77
CA ILE A 19 -20.02 8.98 -1.21
C ILE A 19 -20.27 10.10 -0.22
N GLU A 20 -19.93 9.85 1.03
CA GLU A 20 -19.88 10.87 2.07
C GLU A 20 -18.61 11.69 1.89
N GLY A 21 -18.75 12.98 1.61
CA GLY A 21 -17.65 13.87 1.28
C GLY A 21 -18.12 15.31 1.13
N LYS A 22 -17.17 16.25 1.15
CA LYS A 22 -17.49 17.68 0.95
C LYS A 22 -17.57 17.98 -0.54
N SER A 23 -18.46 18.89 -0.94
CA SER A 23 -18.55 19.39 -2.33
C SER A 23 -17.36 20.27 -2.74
N ASP A 24 -16.35 20.38 -1.89
CA ASP A 24 -15.14 21.16 -2.14
C ASP A 24 -14.29 20.45 -3.23
N PRO A 25 -13.99 21.09 -4.37
CA PRO A 25 -13.14 20.51 -5.41
C PRO A 25 -11.76 20.07 -4.90
N SER A 26 -11.23 20.69 -3.84
CA SER A 26 -9.96 20.30 -3.22
C SER A 26 -10.05 19.03 -2.37
N TYR A 27 -11.25 18.63 -1.94
CA TYR A 27 -11.48 17.38 -1.20
C TYR A 27 -11.21 16.13 -2.05
N TRP A 28 -11.39 16.24 -3.36
CA TRP A 28 -11.22 15.14 -4.32
C TRP A 28 -9.83 15.08 -4.93
N GLN A 29 -8.85 15.75 -4.32
CA GLN A 29 -7.46 15.62 -4.74
C GLN A 29 -7.02 14.16 -4.52
N ILE A 30 -6.75 13.48 -5.63
CA ILE A 30 -6.13 12.16 -5.61
C ILE A 30 -4.67 12.40 -5.23
N PHE A 31 -4.34 12.17 -3.97
CA PHE A 31 -2.95 12.11 -3.53
C PHE A 31 -2.37 10.78 -4.00
N GLU A 32 -1.16 10.82 -4.56
CA GLU A 32 -0.43 9.61 -4.90
C GLU A 32 -0.26 8.77 -3.62
N TYR A 33 -0.79 7.55 -3.63
CA TYR A 33 -0.48 6.54 -2.62
C TYR A 33 0.92 6.00 -2.93
N ALA A 34 1.94 6.84 -2.76
CA ALA A 34 3.29 6.35 -2.60
C ALA A 34 3.36 5.87 -1.14
N CYS A 35 3.54 4.55 -0.93
CA CYS A 35 4.03 4.06 0.36
C CYS A 35 5.34 4.82 0.63
N HIS A 36 5.28 5.90 1.41
CA HIS A 36 6.45 6.56 1.99
C HIS A 36 7.04 5.75 3.15
N GLU A 37 6.90 4.43 3.07
CA GLU A 37 7.78 3.51 3.74
C GLU A 37 9.11 3.64 3.00
N ALA A 38 9.95 4.56 3.44
CA ALA A 38 11.34 4.57 3.01
C ALA A 38 11.95 3.16 3.24
N ASN A 39 13.20 2.98 2.83
CA ASN A 39 13.96 1.74 3.06
C ASN A 39 14.20 1.40 4.56
N TYR A 40 13.34 1.81 5.50
CA TYR A 40 13.37 1.47 6.91
C TYR A 40 13.50 -0.04 7.15
N ASN A 41 12.87 -0.86 6.30
CA ASN A 41 13.00 -2.31 6.42
C ASN A 41 14.37 -2.85 5.99
N MET A 42 15.12 -2.11 5.15
CA MET A 42 16.47 -2.53 4.73
C MET A 42 17.43 -2.61 5.91
N THR A 43 17.31 -1.73 6.90
CA THR A 43 18.13 -1.77 8.10
C THR A 43 17.94 -3.11 8.83
N PHE A 44 16.68 -3.49 9.09
CA PHE A 44 16.37 -4.74 9.78
C PHE A 44 16.78 -5.98 8.97
N MET A 45 16.61 -5.95 7.64
CA MET A 45 17.07 -7.05 6.77
C MET A 45 18.60 -7.24 6.83
N LEU A 46 19.36 -6.15 6.82
CA LEU A 46 20.82 -6.21 6.92
C LEU A 46 21.31 -6.61 8.32
N GLU A 47 20.59 -6.23 9.37
CA GLU A 47 20.87 -6.67 10.74
C GLU A 47 20.63 -8.18 10.91
N ALA A 48 19.50 -8.68 10.39
CA ALA A 48 19.17 -10.10 10.41
C ALA A 48 20.23 -10.94 9.66
N ALA A 49 20.59 -10.53 8.43
CA ALA A 49 21.62 -11.22 7.65
C ALA A 49 22.96 -11.31 8.41
N ARG A 50 23.41 -10.21 9.04
CA ARG A 50 24.64 -10.23 9.85
C ARG A 50 24.54 -11.10 11.09
N ALA A 51 23.35 -11.27 11.66
CA ALA A 51 23.14 -12.17 12.79
C ALA A 51 23.25 -13.65 12.34
N GLU A 52 22.71 -13.97 11.16
CA GLU A 52 22.85 -15.29 10.55
C GLU A 52 24.32 -15.61 10.22
N ASP A 53 25.06 -14.65 9.64
CA ASP A 53 26.49 -14.80 9.35
C ASP A 53 27.30 -15.13 10.63
N ARG A 54 27.09 -14.38 11.72
CA ARG A 54 27.76 -14.64 13.01
C ARG A 54 27.41 -16.01 13.57
N ALA A 55 26.14 -16.41 13.51
CA ALA A 55 25.71 -17.71 13.99
C ALA A 55 26.33 -18.86 13.18
N ALA A 56 26.50 -18.67 11.87
CA ALA A 56 27.18 -19.63 10.99
C ALA A 56 28.69 -19.71 11.30
N GLU A 57 29.36 -18.58 11.55
CA GLU A 57 30.77 -18.55 11.97
C GLU A 57 30.98 -19.29 13.31
N GLU A 58 30.12 -19.04 14.31
CA GLU A 58 30.18 -19.70 15.62
C GLU A 58 29.87 -21.21 15.57
N GLN A 59 29.12 -21.66 14.55
CA GLN A 59 28.87 -23.09 14.30
C GLN A 59 30.04 -23.75 13.57
N GLY A 60 30.69 -23.05 12.64
CA GLY A 60 31.87 -23.56 11.92
C GLY A 60 33.16 -23.55 12.75
N GLN A 61 33.20 -22.78 13.84
CA GLN A 61 34.32 -22.75 14.81
C GLN A 61 34.19 -23.79 15.93
N ARG A 62 33.10 -24.56 15.97
CA ARG A 62 32.85 -25.63 16.95
C ARG A 62 33.22 -27.01 16.45
#